data_AF-A0A501W1R3-F1
#
_entry.id   AF-A0A501W1R3-F1
#
_cell.length_a   1.000
_cell.length_b   1.000
_cell.length_c   1.000
_cell.angle_alpha   90.00
_cell.angle_beta   90.00
_cell.angle_gamma   90.00
#
_symmetry.space_group_name_H-M   'P 1'
#
loop_
_entity.id
_entity.type
_entity.pdbx_description
1 polymer ?
#
loop_
_entity_poly.entity_id
_entity_poly.type
_entity_poly.pdbx_seq_one_letter_code
_entity_poly.pdbx_strand_id
1 'polypeptide(L)'
;MMKIKPSTRNISVALTISMLLAYKLLLASQDFPSSFTNGLQRTVIFIASIILILNLTFRLKYKSVFVLGYIALTIALSYLNLWKTATRNYLEEKDKFFSGIVTTLHGDTTNLSLGLYQDSVAYRRGTDRQISPLNSDTFQSSLISLSKNTGVREIEKDKFITLFIFSRFIDNGYGLAYITPSDLEELYKLENYRLNGYQITGLSNVKGNWYYISFT
;
A
#
# COMPACT_ATOMS: atom_id res chain seq x y z
N MET A 1 34.93 21.38 32.19
CA MET A 1 33.96 20.76 31.24
C MET A 1 34.24 19.25 31.19
N MET A 2 33.51 18.45 31.97
CA MET A 2 33.82 17.02 32.15
C MET A 2 33.22 16.22 30.97
N LYS A 3 34.05 15.64 30.10
CA LYS A 3 33.61 14.76 29.01
C LYS A 3 33.16 13.43 29.61
N ILE A 4 31.85 13.24 29.74
CA ILE A 4 31.26 11.95 30.11
C ILE A 4 31.49 11.00 28.92
N LYS A 5 32.46 10.08 29.05
CA LYS A 5 32.62 9.00 28.07
C LYS A 5 31.43 8.04 28.20
N PRO A 6 30.67 7.78 27.13
CA PRO A 6 29.61 6.79 27.18
C PRO A 6 30.22 5.40 27.47
N SER A 7 29.60 4.64 28.36
CA SER A 7 30.04 3.26 28.64
C SER A 7 29.86 2.41 27.37
N THR A 8 30.73 1.42 27.17
CA THR A 8 30.62 0.43 26.08
C THR A 8 29.24 -0.23 26.02
N ARG A 9 28.60 -0.42 27.17
CA ARG A 9 27.21 -0.90 27.27
C ARG A 9 26.22 0.07 26.66
N ASN A 10 26.33 1.38 26.92
CA ASN A 10 25.43 2.38 26.34
C ASN A 10 25.58 2.48 24.81
N ILE A 11 26.81 2.33 24.30
CA ILE A 11 27.09 2.29 22.86
C ILE A 11 26.42 1.08 22.22
N SER A 12 26.54 -0.10 22.84
CA SER A 12 25.89 -1.33 22.36
C SER A 12 24.36 -1.21 22.34
N VAL A 13 23.74 -0.62 23.37
CA VAL A 13 22.29 -0.39 23.40
C VAL A 13 21.84 0.53 22.27
N ALA A 14 22.55 1.64 22.05
CA ALA A 14 22.23 2.58 20.98
C ALA A 14 22.36 1.96 19.58
N LEU A 15 23.40 1.15 19.36
CA LEU A 15 23.60 0.41 18.11
C LEU A 15 22.46 -0.57 17.82
N THR A 16 22.04 -1.34 18.83
CA THR A 16 20.96 -2.32 18.68
C THR A 16 19.62 -1.64 18.36
N ILE A 17 19.29 -0.54 19.05
CA ILE A 17 18.07 0.25 18.76
C ILE A 17 18.13 0.81 17.34
N SER A 18 19.29 1.33 16.92
CA SER A 18 19.49 1.88 15.58
C SER A 18 19.34 0.81 14.49
N MET A 19 19.88 -0.40 14.70
CA MET A 19 19.70 -1.53 13.76
C MET A 19 18.24 -1.96 13.66
N LEU A 20 17.50 -2.03 14.77
CA LEU A 20 16.08 -2.39 14.76
C LEU A 20 15.24 -1.33 14.01
N LEU A 21 15.56 -0.05 14.18
CA LEU A 21 14.93 1.04 13.45
C LEU A 21 15.25 0.98 11.95
N ALA A 22 16.52 0.75 11.60
CA ALA A 22 16.95 0.61 10.20
C ALA A 22 16.29 -0.59 9.51
N TYR A 23 16.16 -1.71 10.22
CA TYR A 23 15.48 -2.89 9.70
C TYR A 23 13.97 -2.64 9.50
N LYS A 24 13.32 -1.95 10.45
CA LYS A 24 11.93 -1.53 10.30
C LYS A 24 11.72 -0.59 9.12
N LEU A 25 12.63 0.37 8.93
CA LEU A 25 12.66 1.28 7.78
C LEU A 25 12.80 0.53 6.46
N LEU A 26 13.69 -0.46 6.41
CA LEU A 26 13.89 -1.30 5.24
C LEU A 26 12.61 -2.08 4.90
N LEU A 27 11.99 -2.74 5.89
CA LEU A 27 10.71 -3.41 5.69
C LEU A 27 9.62 -2.43 5.25
N ALA A 28 9.54 -1.23 5.84
CA ALA A 28 8.61 -0.17 5.43
C ALA A 28 8.75 0.22 3.96
N SER A 29 9.98 0.26 3.46
CA SER A 29 10.32 0.68 2.09
C SER A 29 10.13 -0.39 1.01
N GLN A 30 9.85 -1.64 1.39
CA GLN A 30 9.75 -2.78 0.47
C GLN A 30 8.35 -3.39 0.38
N ASP A 31 7.40 -2.94 1.20
CA ASP A 31 6.17 -3.69 1.44
C ASP A 31 4.98 -3.04 0.72
N PHE A 32 4.84 -3.40 -0.55
CA PHE A 32 3.63 -3.15 -1.31
C PHE A 32 3.40 -4.32 -2.30
N PRO A 33 2.18 -4.87 -2.40
CA PRO A 33 1.02 -4.63 -1.54
C PRO A 33 1.24 -5.18 -0.12
N SER A 34 0.59 -4.59 0.88
CA SER A 34 0.73 -5.03 2.27
C SER A 34 0.11 -6.40 2.48
N SER A 35 0.90 -7.39 2.87
CA SER A 35 0.39 -8.71 3.27
C SER A 35 0.11 -8.76 4.78
N PHE A 36 -0.84 -9.60 5.19
CA PHE A 36 -1.12 -9.85 6.60
C PHE A 36 0.14 -10.37 7.34
N THR A 37 0.89 -11.27 6.70
CA THR A 37 2.14 -11.82 7.24
C THR A 37 3.18 -10.74 7.52
N ASN A 38 3.36 -9.79 6.60
CA ASN A 38 4.33 -8.71 6.80
C ASN A 38 3.84 -7.70 7.85
N GLY A 39 2.53 -7.44 7.91
CA GLY A 39 1.90 -6.67 8.99
C GLY A 39 2.14 -7.28 10.37
N LEU A 40 1.99 -8.61 10.49
CA LEU A 40 2.31 -9.35 11.71
C LEU A 40 3.81 -9.25 12.05
N GLN A 41 4.70 -9.50 11.09
CA GLN A 41 6.15 -9.41 11.32
C GLN A 41 6.55 -8.02 11.86
N ARG A 42 6.03 -6.95 11.26
CA ARG A 42 6.28 -5.57 11.73
C ARG A 42 5.80 -5.35 13.16
N THR A 43 4.63 -5.88 13.50
CA THR A 43 4.05 -5.78 14.84
C THR A 43 4.90 -6.53 15.86
N VAL A 44 5.33 -7.75 15.52
CA VAL A 44 6.22 -8.57 16.36
C VAL A 44 7.57 -7.87 16.57
N ILE A 45 8.20 -7.34 15.52
CA ILE A 45 9.46 -6.60 15.61
C ILE A 45 9.30 -5.36 16.49
N PHE A 46 8.18 -4.64 16.36
CA PHE A 46 7.90 -3.47 17.18
C PHE A 46 7.79 -3.82 18.67
N ILE A 47 7.03 -4.86 19.01
CA ILE A 47 6.88 -5.35 20.39
C ILE A 47 8.22 -5.86 20.93
N ALA A 48 8.93 -6.68 20.16
CA ALA A 48 10.24 -7.21 20.53
C ALA A 48 11.26 -6.09 20.79
N SER A 49 11.23 -5.02 19.97
CA SER A 49 12.08 -3.84 20.16
C SER A 49 11.80 -3.13 21.48
N ILE A 50 10.52 -2.97 21.86
CA ILE A 50 10.14 -2.38 23.16
C ILE A 50 10.65 -3.23 24.32
N ILE A 51 10.43 -4.54 24.27
CA ILE A 51 10.92 -5.48 25.30
C ILE A 51 12.44 -5.38 25.44
N LEU A 52 13.15 -5.34 24.32
CA LEU A 52 14.60 -5.23 24.29
C LEU A 52 15.08 -3.91 24.89
N ILE A 53 14.47 -2.77 24.52
CA ILE A 53 14.78 -1.46 25.09
C ILE A 53 14.59 -1.48 26.61
N LEU A 54 13.48 -2.04 27.10
CA LEU A 54 13.20 -2.13 28.53
C LEU A 54 14.24 -2.99 29.27
N ASN A 55 14.64 -4.13 28.70
CA ASN A 55 15.68 -4.99 29.28
C ASN A 55 17.05 -4.31 29.31
N LEU A 56 17.43 -3.66 28.21
CA LEU A 56 18.72 -2.98 28.07
C LEU A 56 18.82 -1.74 28.97
N THR A 57 17.70 -1.06 29.22
CA THR A 57 17.61 0.15 30.04
C THR A 57 17.10 -0.09 31.45
N PHE A 58 16.94 -1.35 31.90
CA PHE A 58 16.30 -1.70 33.17
C PHE A 58 16.86 -0.97 34.40
N ARG A 59 18.18 -0.72 34.42
CA ARG A 59 18.89 -0.02 35.52
C ARG A 59 18.94 1.50 35.36
N LEU A 60 18.42 2.06 34.27
CA LEU A 60 18.40 3.50 34.01
C LEU A 60 17.12 4.12 34.57
N LYS A 61 17.27 5.25 35.28
CA LYS A 61 16.15 6.01 35.85
C LYS A 61 15.15 6.47 34.78
N TYR A 62 15.61 6.67 33.55
CA TYR A 62 14.82 7.22 32.44
C TYR A 62 14.37 6.17 31.40
N LYS A 63 14.26 4.89 31.77
CA LYS A 63 13.86 3.80 30.84
C LYS A 63 12.57 4.09 30.04
N SER A 64 11.57 4.71 30.67
CA SER A 64 10.31 5.06 30.01
C SER A 64 10.49 6.12 28.92
N VAL A 65 11.46 7.04 29.08
CA VAL A 65 11.78 8.06 28.07
C VAL A 65 12.35 7.41 26.80
N PHE A 66 13.17 6.37 26.94
CA PHE A 66 13.69 5.64 25.77
C PHE A 66 12.60 4.91 25.00
N VAL A 67 11.64 4.29 25.70
CA VAL A 67 10.48 3.63 25.06
C VAL A 67 9.60 4.67 24.35
N LEU A 68 9.25 5.76 25.03
CA LEU A 68 8.45 6.83 24.42
C LEU A 68 9.16 7.48 23.23
N GLY A 69 10.47 7.69 23.31
CA GLY A 69 11.28 8.19 22.20
C GLY A 69 11.28 7.25 21.00
N TYR A 70 11.38 5.93 21.21
CA TYR A 70 11.28 4.94 20.15
C TYR A 70 9.90 4.90 19.49
N ILE A 71 8.82 5.03 20.28
CA ILE A 71 7.45 5.11 19.77
C ILE A 71 7.26 6.39 18.95
N ALA A 72 7.67 7.55 19.49
CA ALA A 72 7.58 8.82 18.79
C ALA A 72 8.35 8.81 17.48
N LEU A 73 9.56 8.25 17.46
CA LEU A 73 10.36 8.10 16.25
C LEU A 73 9.70 7.15 15.25
N THR A 74 9.15 6.02 15.71
CA THR A 74 8.37 5.11 14.86
C THR A 74 7.23 5.84 14.16
N ILE A 75 6.50 6.69 14.88
CA ILE A 75 5.40 7.49 14.33
C ILE A 75 5.95 8.53 13.36
N ALA A 76 7.02 9.25 13.71
CA ALA A 76 7.67 10.20 12.81
C ALA A 76 8.10 9.55 11.48
N LEU A 77 8.64 8.33 11.55
CA LEU A 77 9.05 7.57 10.37
C LEU A 77 7.88 7.17 9.46
N SER A 78 6.65 7.01 9.98
CA SER A 78 5.49 6.72 9.13
C SER A 78 5.10 7.90 8.24
N TYR A 79 5.47 9.14 8.63
CA TYR A 79 5.27 10.34 7.81
C TYR A 79 6.27 10.49 6.67
N LEU A 80 7.37 9.71 6.65
CA LEU A 80 8.36 9.75 5.57
C LEU A 80 7.84 9.18 4.23
N ASN A 81 6.58 8.75 4.17
CA ASN A 81 5.94 8.25 2.96
C ASN A 81 6.75 7.13 2.26
N LEU A 82 7.47 6.31 3.03
CA LEU A 82 8.31 5.22 2.51
C LEU A 82 7.51 4.19 1.70
N TRP A 83 6.21 4.09 2.00
CA TRP A 83 5.25 3.33 1.23
C TRP A 83 5.17 3.77 -0.24
N LYS A 84 5.41 5.06 -0.56
CA LYS A 84 5.46 5.55 -1.95
C LYS A 84 6.62 4.92 -2.72
N THR A 85 7.79 4.82 -2.09
CA THR A 85 8.97 4.17 -2.68
C THR A 85 8.69 2.69 -2.93
N ALA A 86 8.14 1.98 -1.93
CA ALA A 86 7.75 0.57 -2.08
C ALA A 86 6.77 0.38 -3.24
N THR A 87 5.74 1.23 -3.30
CA THR A 87 4.69 1.18 -4.32
C THR A 87 5.26 1.47 -5.72
N ARG A 88 6.19 2.43 -5.83
CA ARG A 88 6.86 2.75 -7.09
C ARG A 88 7.73 1.59 -7.58
N ASN A 89 8.53 1.00 -6.71
CA ASN A 89 9.37 -0.15 -7.04
C ASN A 89 8.51 -1.34 -7.48
N TYR A 90 7.41 -1.58 -6.77
CA TYR A 90 6.43 -2.60 -7.13
C TYR A 90 5.83 -2.35 -8.52
N LEU A 91 5.39 -1.12 -8.81
CA LEU A 91 4.88 -0.74 -10.13
C LEU A 91 5.93 -0.96 -11.21
N GLU A 92 7.19 -0.59 -10.95
CA GLU A 92 8.31 -0.81 -11.87
C GLU A 92 8.55 -2.30 -12.17
N GLU A 93 8.49 -3.15 -11.16
CA GLU A 93 8.69 -4.59 -11.31
C GLU A 93 7.50 -5.26 -12.04
N LYS A 94 6.28 -4.79 -11.79
CA LYS A 94 5.04 -5.44 -12.25
C LYS A 94 4.36 -4.74 -13.44
N ASP A 95 4.94 -3.68 -14.00
CA ASP A 95 4.34 -2.81 -15.03
C ASP A 95 3.72 -3.57 -16.22
N LYS A 96 4.39 -4.65 -16.68
CA LYS A 96 3.92 -5.50 -17.78
C LYS A 96 2.53 -6.10 -17.56
N PHE A 97 2.13 -6.34 -16.31
CA PHE A 97 0.81 -6.91 -15.99
C PHE A 97 -0.27 -5.82 -15.96
N PHE A 98 0.09 -4.59 -15.60
CA PHE A 98 -0.84 -3.48 -15.49
C PHE A 98 -1.08 -2.78 -16.84
N SER A 99 -0.01 -2.49 -17.58
CA SER A 99 -0.05 -1.70 -18.83
C SER A 99 -1.01 -2.26 -19.88
N GLY A 100 -1.02 -3.58 -20.11
CA GLY A 100 -1.95 -4.22 -21.04
C GLY A 100 -3.43 -4.09 -20.64
N ILE A 101 -3.71 -4.16 -19.33
CA ILE A 101 -5.06 -4.01 -18.80
C ILE A 101 -5.51 -2.55 -18.87
N VAL A 102 -4.66 -1.60 -18.49
CA VAL A 102 -4.94 -0.16 -18.59
C VAL A 102 -5.24 0.24 -20.03
N THR A 103 -4.41 -0.19 -20.98
CA THR A 103 -4.59 0.13 -22.40
C THR A 103 -5.95 -0.36 -22.93
N THR A 104 -6.42 -1.51 -22.45
CA THR A 104 -7.70 -2.10 -22.86
C THR A 104 -8.90 -1.42 -22.19
N LEU A 105 -8.79 -1.04 -20.91
CA LEU A 105 -9.93 -0.56 -20.12
C LEU A 105 -10.08 0.96 -20.09
N HIS A 106 -8.99 1.71 -20.15
CA HIS A 106 -9.00 3.14 -19.83
C HIS A 106 -9.63 4.00 -20.95
N GLY A 107 -9.64 3.52 -22.20
CA GLY A 107 -10.33 4.20 -23.31
C GLY A 107 -11.84 3.95 -23.37
N ASP A 108 -12.36 3.04 -22.55
CA ASP A 108 -13.79 2.80 -22.43
C ASP A 108 -14.38 3.81 -21.43
N THR A 109 -15.57 4.37 -21.66
CA THR A 109 -16.22 5.31 -20.71
C THR A 109 -17.26 4.65 -19.80
N THR A 110 -17.53 3.34 -19.98
CA THR A 110 -18.56 2.61 -19.23
C THR A 110 -18.08 2.18 -17.84
N ASN A 111 -18.97 2.21 -16.85
CA ASN A 111 -18.65 1.69 -15.53
C ASN A 111 -18.47 0.17 -15.58
N LEU A 112 -17.38 -0.31 -15.00
CA LEU A 112 -16.98 -1.70 -14.97
C LEU A 112 -16.46 -2.07 -13.58
N SER A 113 -16.92 -3.18 -13.05
CA SER A 113 -16.40 -3.83 -11.85
C SER A 113 -16.00 -5.26 -12.21
N LEU A 114 -14.76 -5.63 -11.94
CA LEU A 114 -14.20 -6.95 -12.21
C LEU A 114 -13.75 -7.57 -10.89
N GLY A 115 -14.31 -8.71 -10.51
CA GLY A 115 -13.79 -9.57 -9.46
C GLY A 115 -12.80 -10.58 -10.05
N LEU A 116 -11.56 -10.57 -9.57
CA LEU A 116 -10.50 -11.44 -10.03
C LEU A 116 -10.28 -12.59 -9.04
N TYR A 117 -10.68 -13.79 -9.43
CA TYR A 117 -10.42 -15.01 -8.69
C TYR A 117 -9.23 -15.75 -9.28
N GLN A 118 -8.76 -16.77 -8.56
CA GLN A 118 -7.54 -17.49 -8.92
C GLN A 118 -7.59 -18.05 -10.34
N ASP A 119 -8.74 -18.60 -10.77
CA ASP A 119 -8.89 -19.20 -12.10
C ASP A 119 -10.14 -18.71 -12.85
N SER A 120 -10.75 -17.62 -12.39
CA SER A 120 -11.95 -17.05 -13.03
C SER A 120 -12.06 -15.55 -12.82
N VAL A 121 -12.85 -14.91 -13.68
CA VAL A 121 -13.16 -13.49 -13.59
C VAL A 121 -14.68 -13.34 -13.52
N ALA A 122 -15.17 -12.66 -12.49
CA ALA A 122 -16.55 -12.18 -12.46
C ALA A 122 -16.56 -10.72 -12.91
N TYR A 123 -17.62 -10.28 -13.57
CA TYR A 123 -17.76 -8.87 -13.92
C TYR A 123 -19.17 -8.34 -13.66
N ARG A 124 -19.26 -7.01 -13.57
CA ARG A 124 -20.50 -6.26 -13.54
C ARG A 124 -20.30 -5.03 -14.42
N ARG A 125 -21.26 -4.79 -15.33
CA ARG A 125 -21.27 -3.62 -16.20
C ARG A 125 -22.60 -2.90 -16.01
N GLY A 126 -22.57 -1.63 -15.61
CA GLY A 126 -23.79 -0.91 -15.23
C GLY A 126 -24.48 -1.49 -13.98
N THR A 127 -25.81 -1.55 -13.98
CA THR A 127 -26.60 -2.02 -12.82
C THR A 127 -26.63 -3.54 -12.67
N ASP A 128 -26.37 -4.28 -13.74
CA ASP A 128 -26.63 -5.71 -13.81
C ASP A 128 -25.36 -6.54 -13.60
N ARG A 129 -25.42 -7.53 -12.70
CA ARG A 129 -24.37 -8.53 -12.54
C ARG A 129 -24.49 -9.54 -13.68
N GLN A 130 -23.45 -9.67 -14.49
CA GLN A 130 -23.39 -10.67 -15.54
C GLN A 130 -22.18 -11.58 -15.29
N ILE A 131 -22.42 -12.89 -15.21
CA ILE A 131 -21.35 -13.88 -15.21
C ILE A 131 -21.25 -14.37 -16.65
N SER A 132 -20.41 -13.74 -17.44
CA SER A 132 -20.19 -14.07 -18.86
C SER A 132 -18.74 -13.78 -19.27
N PRO A 133 -18.25 -14.39 -20.35
CA PRO A 133 -16.87 -14.20 -20.75
C PRO A 133 -16.65 -12.77 -21.25
N LEU A 134 -15.71 -12.03 -20.65
CA LEU A 134 -15.13 -10.85 -21.29
C LEU A 134 -14.64 -11.25 -22.70
N ASN A 135 -14.96 -10.42 -23.69
CA ASN A 135 -15.00 -10.71 -25.13
C ASN A 135 -13.74 -11.31 -25.81
N SER A 136 -12.66 -11.63 -25.10
CA SER A 136 -11.57 -12.46 -25.63
C SER A 136 -10.90 -13.30 -24.54
N ASP A 137 -10.61 -14.57 -24.88
CA ASP A 137 -9.82 -15.48 -24.03
C ASP A 137 -8.47 -14.87 -23.64
N THR A 138 -7.91 -14.04 -24.52
CA THR A 138 -6.65 -13.31 -24.29
C THR A 138 -6.77 -12.27 -23.17
N PHE A 139 -7.86 -11.51 -23.13
CA PHE A 139 -8.06 -10.51 -22.08
C PHE A 139 -8.34 -11.17 -20.73
N GLN A 140 -9.16 -12.23 -20.72
CA GLN A 140 -9.37 -13.03 -19.51
C GLN A 140 -8.07 -13.65 -18.98
N SER A 141 -7.26 -14.21 -19.87
CA SER A 141 -5.95 -14.76 -19.50
C SER A 141 -5.03 -13.68 -18.91
N SER A 142 -5.09 -12.46 -19.44
CA SER A 142 -4.33 -11.31 -18.92
C SER A 142 -4.80 -10.90 -17.52
N LEU A 143 -6.12 -10.91 -17.26
CA LEU A 143 -6.69 -10.62 -15.94
C LEU A 143 -6.37 -11.71 -14.90
N ILE A 144 -6.42 -12.98 -15.30
CA ILE A 144 -6.00 -14.10 -14.43
C ILE A 144 -4.51 -13.98 -14.12
N SER A 145 -3.69 -13.69 -15.14
CA SER A 145 -2.25 -13.47 -14.97
C SER A 145 -1.96 -12.27 -14.06
N LEU A 146 -2.69 -11.17 -14.19
CA LEU A 146 -2.61 -10.02 -13.29
C LEU A 146 -2.87 -10.49 -11.85
N SER A 147 -4.01 -11.11 -11.56
CA SER A 147 -4.36 -11.58 -10.21
C SER A 147 -3.27 -12.46 -9.59
N LYS A 148 -2.79 -13.48 -10.32
CA LYS A 148 -1.76 -14.42 -9.86
C LYS A 148 -0.42 -13.77 -9.54
N ASN A 149 -0.04 -12.73 -10.27
CA ASN A 149 1.32 -12.15 -10.19
C ASN A 149 1.40 -10.84 -9.41
N THR A 150 0.26 -10.20 -9.13
CA THR A 150 0.22 -8.86 -8.52
C THR A 150 -0.48 -8.84 -7.17
N GLY A 151 -1.42 -9.75 -6.92
CA GLY A 151 -2.27 -9.71 -5.73
C GLY A 151 -3.46 -8.76 -5.86
N VAL A 152 -3.72 -8.21 -7.05
CA VAL A 152 -4.96 -7.49 -7.35
C VAL A 152 -6.14 -8.45 -7.27
N ARG A 153 -7.18 -8.05 -6.55
CA ARG A 153 -8.40 -8.83 -6.32
C ARG A 153 -9.58 -8.30 -7.10
N GLU A 154 -9.67 -6.99 -7.27
CA GLU A 154 -10.78 -6.37 -7.98
C GLU A 154 -10.25 -5.23 -8.87
N ILE A 155 -10.95 -4.96 -9.95
CA ILE A 155 -10.73 -3.77 -10.78
C ILE A 155 -12.05 -3.01 -10.84
N GLU A 156 -12.02 -1.78 -10.37
CA GLU A 156 -13.14 -0.86 -10.45
C GLU A 156 -12.79 0.24 -11.42
N LYS A 157 -13.70 0.53 -12.34
CA LYS A 157 -13.44 1.50 -13.39
C LYS A 157 -14.69 2.29 -13.72
N ASP A 158 -14.46 3.57 -14.00
CA ASP A 158 -15.44 4.50 -14.56
C ASP A 158 -14.78 5.33 -15.67
N LYS A 159 -15.39 6.47 -16.04
CA LYS A 159 -14.83 7.34 -17.07
C LYS A 159 -13.50 8.02 -16.70
N PHE A 160 -13.12 8.09 -15.42
CA PHE A 160 -11.94 8.84 -14.98
C PHE A 160 -10.81 7.95 -14.48
N ILE A 161 -11.16 6.86 -13.80
CA ILE A 161 -10.20 6.05 -13.07
C ILE A 161 -10.32 4.59 -13.46
N THR A 162 -9.15 3.94 -13.60
CA THR A 162 -9.04 2.48 -13.50
C THR A 162 -8.35 2.14 -12.18
N LEU A 163 -9.10 1.64 -11.20
CA LEU A 163 -8.65 1.30 -9.85
C LEU A 163 -8.43 -0.21 -9.72
N PHE A 164 -7.21 -0.60 -9.39
CA PHE A 164 -6.78 -1.95 -9.07
C PHE A 164 -6.76 -2.12 -7.54
N ILE A 165 -7.70 -2.89 -7.00
CA ILE A 165 -7.88 -3.08 -5.56
C ILE A 165 -7.08 -4.29 -5.10
N PHE A 166 -6.22 -4.11 -4.09
CA PHE A 166 -5.41 -5.19 -3.51
C PHE A 166 -6.06 -5.80 -2.26
N SER A 167 -6.73 -4.96 -1.48
CA SER A 167 -7.35 -5.37 -0.23
C SER A 167 -8.55 -4.50 0.08
N ARG A 168 -9.57 -5.15 0.64
CA ARG A 168 -10.75 -4.53 1.22
C ARG A 168 -11.03 -5.21 2.56
N PHE A 169 -11.27 -4.43 3.60
CA PHE A 169 -11.75 -4.89 4.89
C PHE A 169 -13.01 -4.09 5.24
N ILE A 170 -14.16 -4.76 5.16
CA ILE A 170 -15.49 -4.14 5.26
C ILE A 170 -15.63 -3.07 4.16
N ASP A 171 -15.62 -1.80 4.52
CA ASP A 171 -15.80 -0.68 3.59
C ASP A 171 -14.45 -0.02 3.26
N ASN A 172 -13.44 -0.20 4.10
CA ASN A 172 -12.12 0.38 3.87
C ASN A 172 -11.28 -0.47 2.91
N GLY A 173 -10.60 0.17 1.98
CA GLY A 173 -9.67 -0.50 1.09
C GLY A 173 -8.58 0.41 0.57
N TYR A 174 -7.65 -0.21 -0.15
CA TYR A 174 -6.63 0.52 -0.89
C TYR A 174 -6.30 -0.16 -2.21
N GLY A 175 -5.81 0.65 -3.13
CA GLY A 175 -5.54 0.25 -4.49
C GLY A 175 -4.47 1.09 -5.17
N LEU A 176 -4.18 0.70 -6.40
CA LEU A 176 -3.49 1.54 -7.36
C LEU A 176 -4.47 2.02 -8.40
N ALA A 177 -4.47 3.30 -8.69
CA ALA A 177 -5.29 3.89 -9.71
C ALA A 177 -4.44 4.42 -10.85
N TYR A 178 -4.92 4.20 -12.07
CA TYR A 178 -4.44 4.91 -13.23
C TYR A 178 -5.41 6.05 -13.56
N ILE A 179 -4.90 7.27 -13.62
CA ILE A 179 -5.66 8.50 -13.87
C ILE A 179 -4.83 9.40 -14.78
N THR A 180 -5.38 9.84 -15.92
CA THR A 180 -4.69 10.82 -16.77
C THR A 180 -4.70 12.21 -16.13
N PRO A 181 -3.79 13.12 -16.54
CA PRO A 181 -3.81 14.50 -16.05
C PRO A 181 -5.15 15.21 -16.29
N SER A 182 -5.78 14.99 -17.45
CA SER A 182 -7.09 15.58 -17.77
C SER A 182 -8.20 15.05 -16.87
N ASP A 183 -8.24 13.73 -16.66
CA ASP A 183 -9.27 13.12 -15.80
C ASP A 183 -9.11 13.53 -14.34
N LEU A 184 -7.86 13.72 -13.89
CA LEU A 184 -7.56 14.19 -12.54
C LEU A 184 -8.08 15.62 -12.30
N GLU A 185 -7.89 16.52 -13.28
CA GLU A 185 -8.43 17.88 -13.20
C GLU A 185 -9.96 17.90 -13.14
N GLU A 186 -10.62 17.02 -13.89
CA GLU A 186 -12.08 16.87 -13.81
C GLU A 186 -12.52 16.27 -12.47
N LEU A 187 -11.79 15.29 -11.95
CA LEU A 187 -12.10 14.65 -10.68
C LEU A 187 -12.02 15.64 -9.50
N TYR A 188 -11.03 16.54 -9.48
CA TYR A 188 -10.94 17.58 -8.45
C TYR A 188 -12.08 18.58 -8.46
N LYS A 189 -12.84 18.69 -9.55
CA LYS A 189 -14.05 19.53 -9.63
C LYS A 189 -15.28 18.83 -9.02
N LEU A 190 -15.21 17.53 -8.78
CA LEU A 190 -16.30 16.74 -8.20
C LEU A 190 -16.15 16.68 -6.69
N GLU A 191 -17.01 17.40 -5.97
CA GLU A 191 -17.12 17.23 -4.52
C GLU A 191 -17.66 15.82 -4.21
N ASN A 192 -16.91 15.05 -3.40
CA ASN A 192 -17.27 13.69 -2.97
C ASN A 192 -17.38 12.67 -4.11
N TYR A 193 -16.37 12.62 -4.98
CA TYR A 193 -16.28 11.60 -6.03
C TYR A 193 -16.40 10.16 -5.47
N ARG A 194 -17.24 9.34 -6.14
CA ARG A 194 -17.46 7.93 -5.83
C ARG A 194 -17.24 7.06 -7.06
N LEU A 195 -16.42 6.03 -6.91
CA LEU A 195 -16.17 5.03 -7.94
C LEU A 195 -16.98 3.77 -7.62
N ASN A 196 -18.03 3.47 -8.41
CA ASN A 196 -18.88 2.28 -8.24
C ASN A 196 -19.38 2.03 -6.80
N GLY A 197 -19.61 3.11 -6.04
CA GLY A 197 -20.08 3.07 -4.66
C GLY A 197 -18.98 3.31 -3.61
N TYR A 198 -17.70 3.23 -3.99
CA TYR A 198 -16.56 3.52 -3.13
C TYR A 198 -16.30 5.02 -3.06
N GLN A 199 -16.30 5.60 -1.87
CA GLN A 199 -15.90 6.97 -1.63
C GLN A 199 -14.37 7.04 -1.53
N ILE A 200 -13.77 7.83 -2.42
CA ILE A 200 -12.31 8.03 -2.40
C ILE A 200 -11.96 8.94 -1.22
N THR A 201 -11.10 8.45 -0.32
CA THR A 201 -10.70 9.17 0.90
C THR A 201 -9.27 9.67 0.86
N GLY A 202 -8.45 9.13 -0.03
CA GLY A 202 -7.07 9.55 -0.21
C GLY A 202 -6.58 9.25 -1.61
N LEU A 203 -5.85 10.21 -2.18
CA LEU A 203 -5.26 10.11 -3.51
C LEU A 203 -3.85 10.69 -3.44
N SER A 204 -2.84 9.90 -3.81
CA SER A 204 -1.46 10.35 -3.80
C SER A 204 -0.72 9.82 -5.01
N ASN A 205 -0.08 10.72 -5.75
CA ASN A 205 0.77 10.34 -6.88
C ASN A 205 1.94 9.45 -6.40
N VAL A 206 2.22 8.41 -7.18
CA VAL A 206 3.35 7.48 -6.96
C VAL A 206 4.31 7.55 -8.14
N LYS A 207 3.80 7.46 -9.37
CA LYS A 207 4.63 7.49 -10.59
C LYS A 207 3.80 7.82 -11.84
N GLY A 208 4.11 8.93 -12.51
CA GLY A 208 3.41 9.32 -13.74
C GLY A 208 1.90 9.41 -13.50
N ASN A 209 1.12 8.65 -14.27
CA ASN A 209 -0.35 8.58 -14.13
C ASN A 209 -0.83 7.58 -13.07
N TRP A 210 0.09 6.99 -12.29
CA TRP A 210 -0.23 6.05 -11.21
C TRP A 210 -0.32 6.73 -9.84
N TYR A 211 -1.43 6.45 -9.17
CA TYR A 211 -1.76 6.98 -7.85
C TYR A 211 -2.02 5.82 -6.88
N TYR A 212 -1.58 5.99 -5.65
CA TYR A 212 -2.10 5.22 -4.53
C TYR A 212 -3.44 5.82 -4.13
N ILE A 213 -4.45 4.96 -3.98
CA ILE A 213 -5.79 5.34 -3.55
C ILE A 213 -6.15 4.58 -2.27
N SER A 214 -6.77 5.31 -1.34
CA SER A 214 -7.57 4.73 -0.25
C SER A 214 -9.04 5.11 -0.42
N PHE A 215 -9.94 4.21 -0.02
CA PHE A 215 -11.37 4.39 -0.15
C PHE A 215 -12.14 3.75 1.01
N THR A 216 -13.39 4.20 1.18
CA THR A 216 -14.42 3.70 2.12
C THR A 216 -15.70 3.35 1.36
#